data_AF-A0A917X053-F1
#
_entry.id   AF-A0A917X053-F1
#
_cell.length_a   1.000
_cell.length_b   1.000
_cell.length_c   1.000
_cell.angle_alpha   90.00
_cell.angle_beta   90.00
_cell.angle_gamma   90.00
#
_symmetry.space_group_name_H-M   'P 1'
#
loop_
_entity.id
_entity.type
_entity.pdbx_description
1 polymer ?
#
loop_
_entity_poly.entity_id
_entity_poly.type
_entity_poly.pdbx_seq_one_letter_code
_entity_poly.pdbx_strand_id
1 'polypeptide(L)'
;MVLELLTGTGLAASAGLNAYIPLLVTGLLARYTSVIDLPGGWQWLGNEWVLGILAVLLAVEVVADKVPVVDHVNDVVQTVVRPTAGGLAFGAGSAADTVTVSDPDSFFASTGQWLPVLVGVLIALGVHLLKSAARPVINATTAGFGAPVASTAEDATSVLMSLVAIILPVLVLAFLVGFVLFLPWFLRRRADRRRERRAAREAGFRV
;
A
#
# COMPACT_ATOMS: atom_id res chain seq x y z
N MET A 1 15.11 -15.82 3.95
CA MET A 1 14.97 -14.86 2.82
C MET A 1 13.56 -14.71 2.21
N VAL A 2 12.91 -15.76 1.66
CA VAL A 2 11.70 -15.57 0.81
C VAL A 2 10.50 -14.99 1.58
N LEU A 3 10.23 -15.48 2.79
CA LEU A 3 9.08 -15.07 3.58
C LEU A 3 9.21 -13.63 4.12
N GLU A 4 10.41 -13.20 4.47
CA GLU A 4 10.74 -11.81 4.85
C GLU A 4 10.42 -10.84 3.72
N LEU A 5 10.81 -11.21 2.49
CA LEU A 5 10.55 -10.41 1.30
C LEU A 5 9.05 -10.28 1.05
N LEU A 6 8.29 -11.35 1.24
CA LEU A 6 6.84 -11.34 1.10
C LEU A 6 6.18 -10.49 2.19
N THR A 7 6.66 -10.57 3.43
CA THR A 7 6.19 -9.72 4.54
C THR A 7 6.41 -8.25 4.22
N GLY A 8 7.65 -7.87 3.89
CA GLY A 8 8.00 -6.50 3.52
C GLY A 8 7.23 -6.01 2.28
N THR A 9 7.07 -6.86 1.27
CA THR A 9 6.33 -6.51 0.04
C THR A 9 4.86 -6.28 0.33
N GLY A 10 4.23 -7.13 1.14
CA GLY A 10 2.82 -7.00 1.50
C GLY A 10 2.55 -5.73 2.31
N LEU A 11 3.43 -5.41 3.26
CA LEU A 11 3.35 -4.17 4.05
C LEU A 11 3.60 -2.92 3.19
N ALA A 12 4.56 -2.97 2.26
CA ALA A 12 4.78 -1.87 1.31
C ALA A 12 3.59 -1.67 0.36
N ALA A 13 3.03 -2.75 -0.17
CA ALA A 13 1.85 -2.68 -1.02
C ALA A 13 0.65 -2.11 -0.27
N SER A 14 0.44 -2.52 0.99
CA SER A 14 -0.55 -1.94 1.89
C SER A 14 -0.33 -0.43 2.11
N ALA A 15 0.93 0.00 2.27
CA ALA A 15 1.28 1.41 2.46
C ALA A 15 0.97 2.27 1.24
N GLY A 16 1.04 1.68 0.04
CA GLY A 16 0.60 2.32 -1.19
C GLY A 16 -0.91 2.55 -1.27
N LEU A 17 -1.71 1.80 -0.51
CA LEU A 17 -3.17 1.96 -0.38
C LEU A 17 -3.59 2.84 0.81
N ASN A 18 -2.83 2.84 1.91
CA ASN A 18 -2.95 3.76 3.03
C ASN A 18 -1.61 3.84 3.78
N ALA A 19 -1.03 5.04 3.91
CA ALA A 19 0.33 5.19 4.43
C ALA A 19 0.48 4.73 5.89
N TYR A 20 -0.54 5.01 6.70
CA TYR A 20 -0.42 4.90 8.16
C TYR A 20 -0.83 3.53 8.68
N ILE A 21 -1.76 2.84 8.03
CA ILE A 21 -2.26 1.53 8.47
C ILE A 21 -1.15 0.48 8.67
N PRO A 22 -0.28 0.17 7.69
CA PRO A 22 0.73 -0.88 7.89
C PRO A 22 1.75 -0.52 8.97
N LEU A 23 2.13 0.76 9.09
CA LEU A 23 3.03 1.23 10.14
C LEU A 23 2.38 1.11 11.53
N LEU A 24 1.11 1.52 11.65
CA LEU A 24 0.35 1.43 12.89
C LEU A 24 0.10 -0.02 13.30
N VAL A 25 -0.29 -0.89 12.37
CA VAL A 25 -0.48 -2.34 12.63
C VAL A 25 0.83 -2.97 13.08
N THR A 26 1.93 -2.72 12.38
CA THR A 26 3.26 -3.26 12.72
C THR A 26 3.68 -2.80 14.12
N GLY A 27 3.57 -1.50 14.42
CA GLY A 27 3.97 -0.96 15.71
C GLY A 27 3.06 -1.40 16.87
N LEU A 28 1.74 -1.51 16.66
CA LEU A 28 0.81 -2.03 17.67
C LEU A 28 1.09 -3.49 18.01
N LEU A 29 1.32 -4.33 16.99
CA LEU A 29 1.66 -5.73 17.19
C LEU A 29 3.01 -5.86 17.91
N ALA A 30 4.01 -5.08 17.52
CA ALA A 30 5.34 -5.08 18.16
C ALA A 30 5.29 -4.64 19.63
N ARG A 31 4.38 -3.73 19.99
CA ARG A 31 4.29 -3.20 21.35
C ARG A 31 3.45 -4.08 22.29
N TYR A 32 2.33 -4.62 21.79
CA TYR A 32 1.31 -5.25 22.64
C TYR A 32 1.19 -6.76 22.46
N THR A 33 1.94 -7.36 21.54
CA THR A 33 1.90 -8.81 21.27
C THR A 33 3.32 -9.36 21.07
N SER A 34 3.44 -10.68 20.99
CA SER A 34 4.66 -11.37 20.57
C SER A 34 4.59 -11.84 19.11
N VAL A 35 3.70 -11.23 18.30
CA VAL A 35 3.50 -11.65 16.90
C VAL A 35 4.63 -11.19 15.99
N ILE A 36 5.25 -10.06 16.35
CA ILE A 36 6.34 -9.45 15.61
C ILE A 36 7.33 -8.82 16.59
N ASP A 37 8.61 -9.11 16.41
CA ASP A 37 9.71 -8.51 17.16
C ASP A 37 10.56 -7.66 16.22
N LEU A 38 10.63 -6.36 16.50
CA LEU A 38 11.36 -5.40 15.68
C LEU A 38 12.82 -5.31 16.14
N PRO A 39 13.80 -5.39 15.22
CA PRO A 39 15.21 -5.22 15.58
C PRO A 39 15.50 -3.77 15.94
N GLY A 40 16.63 -3.51 16.58
CA GLY A 40 16.95 -2.22 17.24
C GLY A 40 16.68 -0.96 16.39
N GLY A 41 17.01 -0.99 15.08
CA GLY A 41 16.78 0.15 14.18
C GLY A 41 15.31 0.50 13.91
N TRP A 42 14.36 -0.38 14.27
CA TRP A 42 12.93 -0.24 14.01
C TRP A 42 12.06 -0.20 15.28
N GLN A 43 12.64 -0.42 16.47
CA GLN A 43 11.90 -0.44 17.74
C GLN A 43 11.12 0.85 18.03
N TRP A 44 11.56 1.98 17.48
CA TRP A 44 10.86 3.26 17.59
C TRP A 44 9.41 3.20 17.06
N LEU A 45 9.10 2.28 16.13
CA LEU A 45 7.75 2.12 15.59
C LEU A 45 6.75 1.64 16.66
N GLY A 46 7.23 0.94 17.69
CA GLY A 46 6.44 0.54 18.86
C GLY A 46 6.35 1.61 19.96
N ASN A 47 6.86 2.83 19.73
CA ASN A 47 6.77 3.91 20.71
C ASN A 47 5.34 4.50 20.76
N GLU A 48 4.80 4.73 21.96
CA GLU A 48 3.43 5.23 22.16
C GLU A 48 3.14 6.57 21.48
N TRP A 49 4.10 7.49 21.46
CA TRP A 49 3.95 8.78 20.79
C TRP A 49 3.91 8.60 19.28
N VAL A 50 4.74 7.71 18.74
CA VAL A 50 4.72 7.37 17.31
C VAL A 50 3.40 6.74 16.93
N LEU A 51 2.90 5.78 17.72
CA LEU A 51 1.59 5.15 17.50
C LEU A 51 0.45 6.17 17.58
N GLY A 52 0.49 7.08 18.55
CA GLY A 52 -0.49 8.17 18.68
C GLY A 52 -0.49 9.09 17.46
N ILE A 53 0.69 9.49 16.98
CA ILE A 53 0.83 10.31 15.77
C ILE A 53 0.28 9.57 14.55
N LEU A 54 0.65 8.30 14.35
CA LEU A 54 0.14 7.48 13.23
C LEU A 54 -1.39 7.32 13.28
N ALA A 55 -1.97 7.14 14.47
CA ALA A 55 -3.42 7.04 14.64
C ALA A 55 -4.14 8.37 14.29
N VAL A 56 -3.58 9.51 14.71
CA VAL A 56 -4.11 10.83 14.37
C VAL A 56 -4.01 11.07 12.86
N LEU A 57 -2.86 10.78 12.26
CA LEU A 57 -2.65 10.93 10.82
C LEU A 57 -3.60 10.03 10.01
N LEU A 58 -3.82 8.79 10.46
CA LEU A 58 -4.82 7.90 9.87
C LEU A 58 -6.23 8.48 9.97
N ALA A 59 -6.63 9.01 11.12
CA ALA A 59 -7.94 9.63 11.27
C ALA A 59 -8.12 10.83 10.33
N VAL A 60 -7.07 11.65 10.15
CA VAL A 60 -7.08 12.75 9.20
C VAL A 60 -7.21 12.24 7.77
N GLU A 61 -6.46 11.21 7.36
CA GLU A 61 -6.54 10.62 6.02
C GLU A 61 -7.94 10.08 5.71
N VAL A 62 -8.54 9.32 6.64
CA VAL A 62 -9.89 8.75 6.48
C VAL A 62 -10.96 9.84 6.30
N VAL A 63 -10.78 11.01 6.93
CA VAL A 63 -11.68 12.15 6.77
C VAL A 63 -11.39 12.90 5.46
N ALA A 64 -10.12 13.12 5.13
CA ALA A 64 -9.68 13.82 3.93
C ALA A 64 -10.18 13.14 2.65
N ASP A 65 -10.09 11.80 2.59
CA ASP A 65 -10.49 11.02 1.42
C ASP A 65 -11.99 11.02 1.13
N LYS A 66 -12.83 11.45 2.09
CA LYS A 66 -14.29 11.49 1.92
C LYS A 66 -14.79 12.77 1.27
N VAL A 67 -13.97 13.82 1.22
CA VAL A 67 -14.35 15.12 0.66
C VAL A 67 -13.66 15.32 -0.69
N PRO A 68 -14.37 15.33 -1.84
CA PRO A 68 -13.75 15.25 -3.18
C PRO A 68 -12.66 16.30 -3.49
N VAL A 69 -12.76 17.51 -2.93
CA VAL A 69 -11.74 18.57 -3.12
C VAL A 69 -10.52 18.32 -2.23
N VAL A 70 -10.73 17.87 -1.00
CA VAL A 70 -9.66 17.56 -0.06
C VAL A 70 -8.90 16.31 -0.51
N ASP A 71 -9.62 15.32 -1.04
CA ASP A 71 -9.09 14.07 -1.60
C ASP A 71 -8.00 14.32 -2.64
N HIS A 72 -8.23 15.24 -3.59
CA HIS A 72 -7.23 15.57 -4.60
C HIS A 72 -5.97 16.20 -4.00
N VAL A 73 -6.10 17.08 -3.01
CA VAL A 73 -4.95 17.69 -2.34
C VAL A 73 -4.21 16.65 -1.51
N ASN A 74 -4.94 15.78 -0.82
CA ASN A 74 -4.38 14.67 -0.05
C ASN A 74 -3.57 13.75 -0.97
N ASP A 75 -4.10 13.32 -2.12
CA ASP A 75 -3.39 12.45 -3.07
C ASP A 75 -2.04 13.04 -3.53
N VAL A 76 -1.95 14.36 -3.70
CA VAL A 76 -0.68 15.04 -4.05
C VAL A 76 0.32 14.89 -2.91
N VAL A 77 -0.08 15.17 -1.67
CA VAL A 77 0.78 14.99 -0.48
C VAL A 77 1.19 13.52 -0.34
N GLN A 78 0.24 12.61 -0.53
CA GLN A 78 0.42 11.17 -0.40
C GLN A 78 1.34 10.57 -1.47
N THR A 79 1.60 11.28 -2.57
CA THR A 79 2.61 10.90 -3.57
C THR A 79 4.02 10.87 -2.98
N VAL A 80 4.27 11.57 -1.87
CA VAL A 80 5.54 11.50 -1.12
C VAL A 80 5.38 10.62 0.13
N VAL A 81 4.29 10.82 0.89
CA VAL A 81 4.10 10.16 2.19
C VAL A 81 3.94 8.65 2.06
N ARG A 82 3.15 8.14 1.09
CA ARG A 82 2.92 6.70 0.93
C ARG A 82 4.16 5.95 0.50
N PRO A 83 4.96 6.41 -0.48
CA PRO A 83 6.24 5.76 -0.79
C PRO A 83 7.18 5.74 0.42
N THR A 84 7.30 6.84 1.16
CA THR A 84 8.12 6.87 2.38
C THR A 84 7.63 5.86 3.40
N ALA A 85 6.32 5.82 3.68
CA ALA A 85 5.73 4.85 4.60
C ALA A 85 5.94 3.40 4.13
N GLY A 86 5.83 3.15 2.82
CA GLY A 86 6.08 1.83 2.23
C GLY A 86 7.53 1.38 2.35
N GLY A 87 8.48 2.29 2.21
CA GLY A 87 9.89 2.02 2.48
C GLY A 87 10.15 1.63 3.93
N LEU A 88 9.58 2.38 4.87
CA LEU A 88 9.70 2.09 6.30
C LEU A 88 9.03 0.75 6.65
N ALA A 89 7.84 0.49 6.12
CA ALA A 89 7.09 -0.74 6.36
C ALA A 89 7.79 -1.97 5.77
N PHE A 90 8.36 -1.85 4.56
CA PHE A 90 9.18 -2.90 3.98
C PHE A 90 10.41 -3.17 4.84
N GLY A 91 11.18 -2.13 5.15
CA GLY A 91 12.44 -2.26 5.88
C GLY A 91 12.24 -2.82 7.28
N ALA A 92 11.18 -2.40 7.98
CA ALA A 92 10.80 -2.97 9.26
C ALA A 92 10.36 -4.43 9.12
N GLY A 93 9.44 -4.73 8.20
CA GLY A 93 8.86 -6.05 8.05
C GLY A 93 9.83 -7.12 7.52
N SER A 94 10.74 -6.76 6.62
CA SER A 94 11.75 -7.69 6.09
C SER A 94 12.86 -8.02 7.09
N ALA A 95 13.00 -7.20 8.14
CA ALA A 95 14.03 -7.36 9.17
C ALA A 95 13.45 -7.83 10.52
N ALA A 96 12.13 -7.98 10.62
CA ALA A 96 11.46 -8.38 11.85
C ALA A 96 11.39 -9.91 11.96
N ASP A 97 11.55 -10.40 13.19
CA ASP A 97 11.10 -11.74 13.53
C ASP A 97 9.56 -11.70 13.63
N THR A 98 8.90 -12.68 13.03
CA THR A 98 7.44 -12.83 13.09
C THR A 98 7.08 -14.28 13.44
N VAL A 99 5.80 -14.52 13.72
CA VAL A 99 5.26 -15.89 13.93
C VAL A 99 5.55 -16.87 12.80
N THR A 100 5.87 -16.40 11.59
CA THR A 100 6.18 -17.25 10.44
C THR A 100 7.62 -17.13 9.95
N VAL A 101 8.36 -16.13 10.43
CA VAL A 101 9.74 -15.84 10.02
C VAL A 101 10.57 -15.74 11.27
N SER A 102 11.43 -16.71 11.49
CA SER A 102 12.38 -16.72 12.61
C SER A 102 13.79 -16.68 12.04
N ASP A 103 14.67 -15.84 12.60
CA ASP A 103 16.03 -15.59 12.10
C ASP A 103 16.05 -15.09 10.64
N PRO A 104 15.57 -13.85 10.38
CA PRO A 104 15.56 -13.29 9.04
C PRO A 104 16.97 -13.23 8.43
N ASP A 105 17.09 -13.59 7.16
CA ASP A 105 18.37 -13.69 6.47
C ASP A 105 19.13 -12.36 6.48
N SER A 106 20.43 -12.43 6.77
CA SER A 106 21.32 -11.27 6.81
C SER A 106 21.61 -10.65 5.43
N PHE A 107 21.00 -11.15 4.34
CA PHE A 107 21.21 -10.61 2.99
C PHE A 107 20.88 -9.10 2.93
N PHE A 108 19.76 -8.67 3.50
CA PHE A 108 19.41 -7.26 3.57
C PHE A 108 20.23 -6.47 4.60
N ALA A 109 20.67 -7.13 5.67
CA ALA A 109 21.58 -6.51 6.64
C ALA A 109 22.98 -6.26 6.05
N SER A 110 23.47 -7.15 5.19
CA SER A 110 24.79 -7.09 4.55
C SER A 110 24.85 -6.19 3.31
N THR A 111 23.73 -6.02 2.60
CA THR A 111 23.64 -5.14 1.42
C THR A 111 23.38 -3.66 1.80
N GLY A 112 23.09 -3.40 3.08
CA GLY A 112 22.86 -2.07 3.63
C GLY A 112 21.36 -1.77 3.86
N GLN A 113 21.08 -1.10 4.98
CA GLN A 113 19.72 -0.84 5.51
C GLN A 113 18.79 -0.09 4.54
N TRP A 114 19.34 0.58 3.51
CA TRP A 114 18.59 1.41 2.57
C TRP A 114 18.00 0.64 1.38
N LEU A 115 18.57 -0.49 0.97
CA LEU A 115 18.06 -1.25 -0.18
C LEU A 115 16.62 -1.77 0.06
N PRO A 116 16.28 -2.39 1.21
CA PRO A 116 14.90 -2.76 1.54
C PRO A 116 13.95 -1.56 1.48
N VAL A 117 14.38 -0.41 2.01
CA VAL A 117 13.57 0.81 2.04
C VAL A 117 13.29 1.29 0.62
N LEU A 118 14.28 1.31 -0.27
CA LEU A 118 14.10 1.70 -1.68
C LEU A 118 13.13 0.77 -2.40
N VAL A 119 13.21 -0.54 -2.16
CA VAL A 119 12.27 -1.50 -2.75
C VAL A 119 10.84 -1.22 -2.26
N GLY A 120 10.65 -1.00 -0.95
CA GLY A 120 9.36 -0.62 -0.38
C GLY A 120 8.80 0.68 -0.95
N VAL A 121 9.64 1.71 -1.14
CA VAL A 121 9.27 2.98 -1.77
C VAL A 121 8.70 2.76 -3.17
N LEU A 122 9.38 1.95 -4.00
CA LEU A 122 8.95 1.68 -5.37
C LEU A 122 7.63 0.90 -5.41
N ILE A 123 7.46 -0.09 -4.53
CA ILE A 123 6.23 -0.88 -4.44
C ILE A 123 5.06 0.02 -4.04
N ALA A 124 5.19 0.78 -2.95
CA ALA A 124 4.13 1.64 -2.47
C ALA A 124 3.77 2.75 -3.46
N LEU A 125 4.77 3.33 -4.14
CA LEU A 125 4.55 4.29 -5.21
C LEU A 125 3.74 3.68 -6.36
N GLY A 126 4.10 2.47 -6.81
CA GLY A 126 3.37 1.78 -7.88
C GLY A 126 1.90 1.56 -7.55
N VAL A 127 1.61 1.13 -6.32
CA VAL A 127 0.23 0.93 -5.85
C VAL A 127 -0.52 2.25 -5.72
N HIS A 128 0.10 3.29 -5.15
CA HIS A 128 -0.52 4.62 -5.02
C HIS A 128 -0.84 5.24 -6.38
N LEU A 129 0.05 5.12 -7.35
CA LEU A 129 -0.17 5.62 -8.71
C LEU A 129 -1.35 4.92 -9.39
N LEU A 130 -1.51 3.61 -9.17
CA LEU A 130 -2.65 2.87 -9.71
C LEU A 130 -3.97 3.34 -9.09
N LYS A 131 -4.02 3.50 -7.77
CA LYS A 131 -5.15 4.08 -7.04
C LYS A 131 -5.51 5.48 -7.57
N SER A 132 -4.51 6.36 -7.61
CA SER A 132 -4.67 7.75 -8.06
C SER A 132 -5.18 7.83 -9.51
N ALA A 133 -4.75 6.90 -10.38
CA ALA A 133 -5.23 6.83 -11.76
C ALA A 133 -6.68 6.30 -11.90
N ALA A 134 -7.21 5.63 -10.88
CA ALA A 134 -8.58 5.11 -10.85
C ALA A 134 -9.59 6.15 -10.34
N ARG A 135 -9.22 6.99 -9.36
CA ARG A 135 -10.10 7.98 -8.72
C ARG A 135 -10.86 8.90 -9.69
N PRO A 136 -10.25 9.53 -10.71
CA PRO A 136 -10.98 10.41 -11.64
C PRO A 136 -12.09 9.69 -12.39
N VAL A 137 -11.90 8.41 -12.71
CA VAL A 137 -12.91 7.59 -13.38
C VAL A 137 -14.06 7.31 -12.43
N ILE A 138 -13.73 6.82 -11.22
CA ILE A 138 -14.72 6.48 -10.19
C ILE A 138 -15.58 7.72 -9.90
N ASN A 139 -14.94 8.86 -9.62
CA ASN A 139 -15.61 10.12 -9.30
C ASN A 139 -16.50 10.61 -10.45
N ALA A 140 -16.01 10.58 -11.70
CA ALA A 140 -16.80 10.98 -12.86
C ALA A 140 -18.01 10.07 -13.09
N THR A 141 -17.87 8.76 -12.87
CA THR A 141 -18.96 7.79 -13.09
C THR A 141 -20.00 7.73 -11.98
N THR A 142 -19.68 8.25 -10.79
CA THR A 142 -20.51 8.15 -9.59
C THR A 142 -20.94 9.51 -9.03
N ALA A 143 -20.73 10.59 -9.80
CA ALA A 143 -20.96 11.97 -9.35
C ALA A 143 -20.30 12.28 -7.97
N GLY A 144 -19.12 11.69 -7.72
CA GLY A 144 -18.34 11.89 -6.49
C GLY A 144 -18.69 10.94 -5.33
N PHE A 145 -19.76 10.16 -5.39
CA PHE A 145 -20.13 9.23 -4.32
C PHE A 145 -19.30 7.93 -4.27
N GLY A 146 -18.57 7.63 -5.34
CA GLY A 146 -17.71 6.45 -5.42
C GLY A 146 -16.39 6.59 -4.67
N ALA A 147 -15.88 7.82 -4.47
CA ALA A 147 -14.63 8.06 -3.74
C ALA A 147 -14.69 7.54 -2.29
N PRO A 148 -15.71 7.88 -1.48
CA PRO A 148 -15.82 7.35 -0.11
C PRO A 148 -15.86 5.82 -0.04
N VAL A 149 -16.54 5.17 -0.98
CA VAL A 149 -16.65 3.70 -1.04
C VAL A 149 -15.31 3.08 -1.41
N ALA A 150 -14.64 3.64 -2.43
CA ALA A 150 -13.31 3.18 -2.86
C ALA A 150 -12.28 3.35 -1.74
N SER A 151 -12.23 4.53 -1.10
CA SER A 151 -11.34 4.81 0.03
C SER A 151 -11.58 3.85 1.19
N THR A 152 -12.84 3.59 1.56
CA THR A 152 -13.16 2.62 2.63
C THR A 152 -12.69 1.20 2.27
N ALA A 153 -12.85 0.79 1.01
CA ALA A 153 -12.38 -0.51 0.53
C ALA A 153 -10.85 -0.61 0.55
N GLU A 154 -10.16 0.48 0.21
CA GLU A 154 -8.70 0.56 0.28
C GLU A 154 -8.21 0.46 1.72
N ASP A 155 -8.83 1.16 2.67
CA ASP A 155 -8.47 1.08 4.08
C ASP A 155 -8.65 -0.35 4.63
N ALA A 156 -9.79 -0.97 4.33
CA ALA A 156 -10.05 -2.36 4.71
C ALA A 156 -9.04 -3.33 4.08
N THR A 157 -8.69 -3.10 2.81
CA THR A 157 -7.68 -3.88 2.09
C THR A 157 -6.30 -3.67 2.71
N SER A 158 -5.92 -2.45 3.10
CA SER A 158 -4.66 -2.16 3.79
C SER A 158 -4.58 -2.89 5.13
N VAL A 159 -5.65 -2.87 5.95
CA VAL A 159 -5.67 -3.60 7.22
C VAL A 159 -5.47 -5.09 6.98
N LEU A 160 -6.29 -5.68 6.09
CA LEU A 160 -6.24 -7.10 5.78
C LEU A 160 -4.87 -7.50 5.23
N MET A 161 -4.35 -6.74 4.25
CA MET A 161 -3.07 -7.02 3.62
C MET A 161 -1.92 -6.91 4.61
N SER A 162 -1.96 -5.95 5.55
CA SER A 162 -0.92 -5.81 6.58
C SER A 162 -0.91 -7.00 7.53
N LEU A 163 -2.09 -7.43 7.99
CA LEU A 163 -2.22 -8.61 8.85
C LEU A 163 -1.81 -9.89 8.13
N VAL A 164 -2.25 -10.07 6.88
CA VAL A 164 -1.87 -11.21 6.04
C VAL A 164 -0.37 -11.22 5.79
N ALA A 165 0.25 -10.07 5.54
CA ALA A 165 1.69 -9.99 5.32
C ALA A 165 2.49 -10.46 6.54
N ILE A 166 2.05 -10.11 7.75
CA ILE A 166 2.74 -10.47 9.00
C ILE A 166 2.47 -11.93 9.40
N ILE A 167 1.22 -12.40 9.27
CA ILE A 167 0.80 -13.70 9.82
C ILE A 167 0.92 -14.82 8.77
N LEU A 168 0.65 -14.53 7.50
CA LEU A 168 0.62 -15.52 6.40
C LEU A 168 1.27 -14.94 5.13
N PRO A 169 2.57 -14.61 5.15
CA PRO A 169 3.25 -13.93 4.03
C PRO A 169 3.14 -14.69 2.70
N VAL A 170 2.96 -16.01 2.69
CA VAL A 170 2.75 -16.80 1.47
C VAL A 170 1.52 -16.34 0.68
N LEU A 171 0.46 -15.85 1.36
CA LEU A 171 -0.73 -15.33 0.68
C LEU A 171 -0.48 -14.00 -0.04
N VAL A 172 0.56 -13.24 0.36
CA VAL A 172 1.02 -12.05 -0.37
C VAL A 172 1.44 -12.43 -1.78
N LEU A 173 2.09 -13.59 -1.96
CA LEU A 173 2.49 -14.07 -3.28
C LEU A 173 1.27 -14.31 -4.18
N ALA A 174 0.22 -14.92 -3.65
CA ALA A 174 -1.02 -15.14 -4.39
C ALA A 174 -1.66 -13.80 -4.82
N PHE A 175 -1.68 -12.82 -3.91
CA PHE A 175 -2.16 -11.47 -4.20
C PHE A 175 -1.32 -10.78 -5.29
N LEU A 176 0.01 -10.84 -5.19
CA LEU A 176 0.94 -10.27 -6.17
C LEU A 176 0.79 -10.91 -7.54
N VAL A 177 0.70 -12.24 -7.62
CA VAL A 177 0.49 -12.95 -8.88
C VAL A 177 -0.85 -12.53 -9.49
N GLY A 178 -1.91 -12.49 -8.69
CA GLY A 178 -3.22 -12.00 -9.13
C GLY A 178 -3.13 -10.58 -9.69
N PHE A 179 -2.45 -9.68 -8.97
CA PHE A 179 -2.25 -8.29 -9.38
C PHE A 179 -1.45 -8.15 -10.68
N VAL A 180 -0.32 -8.85 -10.80
CA VAL A 180 0.56 -8.83 -11.98
C VAL A 180 -0.14 -9.40 -13.22
N LEU A 181 -1.04 -10.37 -13.06
CA LEU A 181 -1.86 -10.89 -14.17
C LEU A 181 -3.02 -9.94 -14.51
N PHE A 182 -3.66 -9.36 -13.50
CA PHE A 182 -4.80 -8.48 -13.66
C PHE A 182 -4.44 -7.13 -14.28
N LEU A 183 -3.33 -6.51 -13.86
CA LEU A 183 -2.98 -5.14 -14.24
C LEU A 183 -2.72 -4.97 -15.76
N PRO A 184 -1.89 -5.80 -16.43
CA PRO A 184 -1.67 -5.69 -17.87
C PRO A 184 -2.94 -5.99 -18.66
N TRP A 185 -3.73 -6.98 -18.22
CA TRP A 185 -5.02 -7.29 -18.83
C TRP A 185 -5.98 -6.09 -18.76
N PHE A 186 -6.08 -5.47 -17.59
CA PHE A 186 -6.92 -4.29 -17.36
C PHE A 186 -6.45 -3.09 -18.20
N LEU A 187 -5.15 -2.81 -18.23
CA LEU A 187 -4.56 -1.71 -19.03
C LEU A 187 -4.78 -1.91 -20.53
N ARG A 188 -4.58 -3.14 -21.04
CA ARG A 188 -4.86 -3.50 -22.44
C ARG A 188 -6.33 -3.29 -22.77
N ARG A 189 -7.24 -3.83 -21.93
CA ARG A 189 -8.68 -3.67 -22.13
C ARG A 189 -9.11 -2.21 -22.16
N ARG A 190 -8.50 -1.36 -21.33
CA ARG A 190 -8.76 0.08 -21.31
C ARG A 190 -8.21 0.79 -22.56
N ALA A 191 -7.03 0.40 -23.03
CA ALA A 191 -6.44 0.92 -24.26
C ALA A 191 -7.31 0.55 -25.48
N ASP A 192 -7.78 -0.69 -25.55
CA ASP A 192 -8.64 -1.18 -26.64
C ASP A 192 -9.95 -0.40 -26.69
N ARG A 193 -10.64 -0.23 -25.54
CA ARG A 193 -11.86 0.59 -25.46
C ARG A 193 -11.62 2.04 -25.89
N ARG A 194 -10.44 2.63 -25.61
CA ARG A 194 -10.10 3.98 -26.07
C ARG A 194 -9.88 4.02 -27.59
N ARG A 195 -9.26 2.99 -28.17
CA ARG A 195 -9.06 2.85 -29.62
C ARG A 195 -10.41 2.69 -30.34
N GLU A 196 -11.28 1.81 -29.83
CA GLU A 196 -12.64 1.61 -30.34
C GLU A 196 -13.44 2.91 -30.37
N ARG A 197 -13.41 3.69 -29.27
CA ARG A 197 -14.09 5.00 -29.21
C ARG A 197 -13.50 6.03 -30.17
N ARG A 198 -12.18 6.03 -30.37
CA ARG A 198 -11.52 6.94 -31.35
C ARG A 198 -11.91 6.57 -32.77
N ALA A 199 -11.82 5.29 -33.13
CA ALA A 199 -12.20 4.79 -34.44
C ALA A 199 -13.68 5.08 -34.74
N ALA A 200 -14.57 4.92 -33.76
CA ALA A 200 -15.98 5.24 -33.94
C ALA A 200 -16.24 6.75 -34.14
N ARG A 201 -15.49 7.62 -33.45
CA ARG A 201 -15.54 9.08 -33.67
C ARG A 201 -15.00 9.48 -35.04
N GLU A 202 -13.90 8.87 -35.47
CA GLU A 202 -13.31 9.07 -36.81
C GLU A 202 -14.26 8.58 -37.92
N ALA A 203 -15.00 7.51 -37.67
CA ALA A 203 -16.04 6.99 -38.56
C ALA A 203 -17.36 7.79 -38.52
N GLY A 204 -17.42 8.93 -37.80
CA GLY A 204 -18.58 9.82 -37.76
C GLY A 204 -19.72 9.36 -36.85
N PHE A 205 -19.55 8.30 -36.07
CA PHE A 205 -20.53 7.91 -35.06
C PHE A 205 -20.43 8.85 -33.84
N ARG A 206 -21.57 9.32 -33.33
CA ARG A 206 -21.62 10.02 -32.04
C ARG A 206 -21.39 9.00 -30.92
N VAL A 207 -20.16 8.91 -30.41
CA VAL A 207 -19.73 8.03 -29.31
C VAL A 207 -19.22 8.79 -28.09
#